data_AF-A0A1I8N5H2-F1
#
_entry.id   AF-A0A1I8N5H2-F1
#
_cell.length_a   1.000
_cell.length_b   1.000
_cell.length_c   1.000
_cell.angle_alpha   90.00
_cell.angle_beta   90.00
_cell.angle_gamma   90.00
#
_symmetry.space_group_name_H-M   'P 1'
#
loop_
_entity.id
_entity.type
_entity.pdbx_description
1 polymer ?
#
loop_
_entity_poly.entity_id
_entity_poly.type
_entity_poly.pdbx_seq_one_letter_code
_entity_poly.pdbx_strand_id
1 'polypeptide(L)'
;MDNPVWCILGSGGHTAEMCIILQGIFQRTKDISKYKPMKFLVANTDTTSKDKVQLVMNELQQPVSEDDFIYIPRAREVGQSWFTTVFTFLYALVWSFWLVFKEKPRLILCNGPGTCVPFCLAGFLQKLARRSKTKLVYVESFCRVNDISMSGKILLPYLDVMIVQWEPLTKIEYLGCKKIKYFGNIL
;
A
#
# COMPACT_ATOMS: atom_id res chain seq x y z
N MET A 1 -12.11 -2.99 -19.82
CA MET A 1 -12.13 -2.35 -18.49
C MET A 1 -10.69 -2.18 -18.06
N ASP A 2 -10.27 -0.97 -17.71
CA ASP A 2 -8.91 -0.73 -17.26
C ASP A 2 -8.69 -1.33 -15.87
N ASN A 3 -7.52 -1.95 -15.68
CA ASN A 3 -7.17 -2.56 -14.40
C ASN A 3 -7.03 -1.47 -13.31
N PRO A 4 -7.59 -1.69 -12.11
CA PRO A 4 -7.65 -0.67 -11.07
C PRO A 4 -6.27 -0.35 -10.47
N VAL A 5 -6.14 0.84 -9.92
CA VAL A 5 -5.08 1.18 -8.95
C VAL A 5 -5.58 0.85 -7.57
N TRP A 6 -4.75 0.19 -6.77
CA TRP A 6 -5.03 -0.10 -5.37
C TRP A 6 -4.23 0.82 -4.46
N CYS A 7 -4.94 1.39 -3.50
CA CYS A 7 -4.38 2.14 -2.39
C CYS A 7 -4.70 1.36 -1.10
N ILE A 8 -3.71 0.75 -0.47
CA ILE A 8 -3.89 0.01 0.78
C ILE A 8 -3.76 1.00 1.94
N LEU A 9 -4.81 1.12 2.74
CA LEU A 9 -4.86 2.02 3.88
C LEU A 9 -4.43 1.28 5.16
N GLY A 10 -3.47 1.86 5.88
CA GLY A 10 -3.12 1.46 7.24
C GLY A 10 -3.93 2.23 8.27
N SER A 11 -4.34 1.62 9.38
CA SER A 11 -5.15 2.31 10.39
C SER A 11 -4.43 3.48 11.06
N GLY A 12 -5.16 4.56 11.37
CA GLY A 12 -4.66 5.68 12.16
C GLY A 12 -3.66 6.56 11.41
N GLY A 13 -2.42 6.67 11.93
CA GLY A 13 -1.37 7.52 11.37
C GLY A 13 -0.98 7.16 9.93
N HIS A 14 -0.98 5.87 9.59
CA HIS A 14 -0.68 5.43 8.23
C HIS A 14 -1.73 5.90 7.21
N THR A 15 -3.01 6.00 7.58
CA THR A 15 -4.02 6.57 6.67
C THR A 15 -3.78 8.06 6.49
N ALA A 16 -3.38 8.78 7.52
CA ALA A 16 -3.03 10.20 7.37
C ALA A 16 -1.85 10.40 6.40
N GLU A 17 -0.81 9.59 6.51
CA GLU A 17 0.31 9.57 5.55
C GLU A 17 -0.18 9.28 4.13
N MET A 18 -1.08 8.29 3.95
CA MET A 18 -1.66 7.98 2.64
C MET A 18 -2.50 9.12 2.07
N CYS A 19 -3.29 9.80 2.89
CA CYS A 19 -4.05 10.98 2.45
C CYS A 19 -3.14 12.08 1.92
N ILE A 20 -2.03 12.37 2.59
CA ILE A 20 -1.03 13.35 2.13
C ILE A 20 -0.45 12.92 0.78
N ILE A 21 -0.12 11.64 0.62
CA ILE A 21 0.39 11.10 -0.65
C ILE A 21 -0.65 11.24 -1.77
N LEU A 22 -1.92 10.93 -1.49
CA LEU A 22 -3.01 11.08 -2.46
C LEU A 22 -3.19 12.55 -2.87
N GLN A 23 -3.22 13.47 -1.92
CA GLN A 23 -3.28 14.92 -2.19
C GLN A 23 -2.12 15.33 -3.11
N GLY A 24 -0.88 14.93 -2.79
CA GLY A 24 0.28 15.22 -3.63
C GLY A 24 0.16 14.63 -5.04
N ILE A 25 -0.35 13.40 -5.18
CA ILE A 25 -0.58 12.76 -6.48
C ILE A 25 -1.62 13.54 -7.30
N PHE A 26 -2.79 13.81 -6.75
CA PHE A 26 -3.90 14.41 -7.50
C PHE A 26 -3.67 15.91 -7.78
N GLN A 27 -2.97 16.64 -6.93
CA GLN A 27 -2.64 18.04 -7.16
C GLN A 27 -1.52 18.24 -8.19
N ARG A 28 -0.53 17.33 -8.23
CA ARG A 28 0.64 17.48 -9.13
C ARG A 28 0.48 16.74 -10.46
N THR A 29 -0.43 15.79 -10.55
CA THR A 29 -0.64 14.98 -11.76
C THR A 29 -1.38 15.76 -12.84
N LYS A 30 -0.81 15.80 -14.06
CA LYS A 30 -1.46 16.38 -15.25
C LYS A 30 -2.54 15.47 -15.87
N ASP A 31 -2.51 14.18 -15.56
CA ASP A 31 -3.38 13.16 -16.14
C ASP A 31 -3.93 12.21 -15.07
N ILE A 32 -5.10 12.56 -14.53
CA ILE A 32 -5.78 11.83 -13.46
C ILE A 32 -6.28 10.46 -13.92
N SER A 33 -6.52 10.27 -15.22
CA SER A 33 -7.01 9.00 -15.78
C SER A 33 -6.05 7.84 -15.49
N LYS A 34 -4.75 8.13 -15.37
CA LYS A 34 -3.70 7.18 -14.96
C LYS A 34 -3.84 6.66 -13.54
N TYR A 35 -4.76 7.16 -12.74
CA TYR A 35 -5.01 6.65 -11.39
C TYR A 35 -6.42 6.08 -11.25
N LYS A 36 -7.25 6.17 -12.28
CA LYS A 36 -8.61 5.61 -12.29
C LYS A 36 -8.69 4.27 -13.06
N PRO A 37 -9.62 3.37 -12.68
CA PRO A 37 -10.36 3.39 -11.41
C PRO A 37 -9.44 3.16 -10.21
N MET A 38 -9.63 3.88 -9.12
CA MET A 38 -8.86 3.73 -7.88
C MET A 38 -9.72 3.00 -6.84
N LYS A 39 -9.19 1.92 -6.26
CA LYS A 39 -9.84 1.20 -5.18
C LYS A 39 -9.03 1.31 -3.89
N PHE A 40 -9.70 1.47 -2.76
CA PHE A 40 -9.11 1.62 -1.44
C PHE A 40 -9.31 0.34 -0.64
N LEU A 41 -8.20 -0.30 -0.26
CA LEU A 41 -8.24 -1.50 0.56
C LEU A 41 -8.20 -1.09 2.04
N VAL A 42 -9.25 -1.43 2.78
CA VAL A 42 -9.44 -1.03 4.18
C VAL A 42 -9.60 -2.27 5.04
N ALA A 43 -8.94 -2.31 6.19
CA ALA A 43 -9.12 -3.42 7.12
C ALA A 43 -10.58 -3.47 7.65
N ASN A 44 -11.18 -4.66 7.77
CA ASN A 44 -12.58 -4.82 8.22
C ASN A 44 -12.93 -4.10 9.53
N THR A 45 -11.97 -3.99 10.44
CA THR A 45 -12.12 -3.38 11.76
C THR A 45 -11.76 -1.89 11.79
N ASP A 46 -11.35 -1.32 10.65
CA ASP A 46 -10.95 0.08 10.55
C ASP A 46 -12.12 0.93 10.04
N THR A 47 -12.80 1.57 10.98
CA THR A 47 -13.97 2.40 10.70
C THR A 47 -13.59 3.83 10.29
N THR A 48 -12.40 4.30 10.68
CA THR A 48 -12.03 5.73 10.55
C THR A 48 -11.35 6.07 9.23
N SER A 49 -10.66 5.10 8.62
CA SER A 49 -9.82 5.38 7.46
C SER A 49 -10.63 5.68 6.21
N LYS A 50 -11.82 5.08 6.09
CA LYS A 50 -12.78 5.37 5.02
C LYS A 50 -13.22 6.83 5.04
N ASP A 51 -13.72 7.31 6.16
CA ASP A 51 -14.24 8.68 6.30
C ASP A 51 -13.16 9.72 5.97
N LYS A 52 -11.92 9.49 6.43
CA LYS A 52 -10.77 10.35 6.12
C LYS A 52 -10.47 10.41 4.63
N VAL A 53 -10.46 9.26 3.96
CA VAL A 53 -10.20 9.21 2.51
C VAL A 53 -11.35 9.85 1.74
N GLN A 54 -12.60 9.59 2.11
CA GLN A 54 -13.76 10.21 1.46
C GLN A 54 -13.70 11.74 1.56
N LEU A 55 -13.38 12.28 2.74
CA LEU A 55 -13.23 13.71 2.95
C LEU A 55 -12.14 14.29 2.03
N VAL A 56 -10.95 13.72 2.04
CA VAL A 56 -9.82 14.19 1.22
C VAL A 56 -10.11 14.09 -0.28
N MET A 57 -10.73 12.99 -0.71
CA MET A 57 -11.06 12.78 -2.12
C MET A 57 -12.15 13.75 -2.60
N ASN A 58 -13.10 14.12 -1.73
CA ASN A 58 -14.08 15.16 -2.01
C ASN A 58 -13.43 16.55 -2.14
N GLU A 59 -12.50 16.91 -1.26
CA GLU A 59 -11.73 18.16 -1.36
C GLU A 59 -10.93 18.25 -2.67
N LEU A 60 -10.41 17.11 -3.15
CA LEU A 60 -9.70 17.00 -4.42
C LEU A 60 -10.63 16.98 -5.64
N GLN A 61 -11.95 17.16 -5.47
CA GLN A 61 -12.97 17.06 -6.52
C GLN A 61 -12.95 15.69 -7.25
N GLN A 62 -12.54 14.63 -6.54
CA GLN A 62 -12.50 13.25 -7.03
C GLN A 62 -13.35 12.37 -6.12
N PRO A 63 -14.68 12.58 -6.03
CA PRO A 63 -15.52 11.84 -5.10
C PRO A 63 -15.44 10.33 -5.35
N VAL A 64 -15.44 9.57 -4.26
CA VAL A 64 -15.34 8.10 -4.26
C VAL A 64 -16.63 7.51 -3.69
N SER A 65 -17.11 6.43 -4.30
CA SER A 65 -18.34 5.73 -3.87
C SER A 65 -18.01 4.54 -2.95
N GLU A 66 -19.04 3.89 -2.40
CA GLU A 66 -18.84 2.68 -1.59
C GLU A 66 -18.16 1.56 -2.38
N ASP A 67 -18.44 1.46 -3.68
CA ASP A 67 -17.90 0.42 -4.57
C ASP A 67 -16.39 0.56 -4.83
N ASP A 68 -15.82 1.74 -4.51
CA ASP A 68 -14.38 1.98 -4.57
C ASP A 68 -13.65 1.40 -3.35
N PHE A 69 -14.36 1.00 -2.28
CA PHE A 69 -13.77 0.42 -1.08
C PHE A 69 -13.82 -1.11 -1.10
N ILE A 70 -12.67 -1.74 -0.81
CA ILE A 70 -12.57 -3.19 -0.61
C ILE A 70 -12.17 -3.46 0.84
N TYR A 71 -13.05 -4.14 1.58
CA TYR A 71 -12.77 -4.53 2.95
C TYR A 71 -11.95 -5.82 3.00
N ILE A 72 -10.84 -5.78 3.72
CA ILE A 72 -9.84 -6.85 3.78
C ILE A 72 -9.63 -7.33 5.23
N PRO A 73 -9.35 -8.63 5.45
CA PRO A 73 -9.00 -9.13 6.78
C PRO A 73 -7.67 -8.53 7.25
N ARG A 74 -7.57 -8.17 8.55
CA ARG A 74 -6.27 -7.78 9.12
C ARG A 74 -5.34 -8.99 9.19
N ALA A 75 -4.08 -8.78 8.84
CA ALA A 75 -3.04 -9.80 9.01
C ALA A 75 -2.70 -10.08 10.50
N ARG A 76 -2.97 -9.11 11.40
CA ARG A 76 -2.81 -9.24 12.85
C ARG A 76 -3.69 -8.24 13.58
N GLU A 77 -4.45 -8.67 14.58
CA GLU A 77 -5.13 -7.76 15.49
C GLU A 77 -4.23 -7.40 16.69
N VAL A 78 -4.47 -6.23 17.28
CA VAL A 78 -3.69 -5.75 18.43
C VAL A 78 -4.01 -6.66 19.62
N GLY A 79 -2.99 -7.34 20.17
CA GLY A 79 -3.14 -8.26 21.30
C GLY A 79 -3.27 -9.74 20.94
N GLN A 80 -3.21 -10.12 19.66
CA GLN A 80 -3.23 -11.53 19.26
C GLN A 80 -1.94 -12.27 19.64
N SER A 81 -2.09 -13.53 20.04
CA SER A 81 -0.95 -14.41 20.32
C SER A 81 -0.15 -14.70 19.05
N TRP A 82 1.14 -14.96 19.21
CA TRP A 82 2.05 -15.26 18.09
C TRP A 82 1.60 -16.48 17.28
N PHE A 83 0.96 -17.47 17.90
CA PHE A 83 0.46 -18.66 17.23
C PHE A 83 -0.78 -18.38 16.36
N THR A 84 -1.75 -17.62 16.85
CA THR A 84 -2.95 -17.28 16.06
C THR A 84 -2.63 -16.31 14.92
N THR A 85 -1.57 -15.50 15.07
CA THR A 85 -1.05 -14.60 14.03
C THR A 85 -0.64 -15.36 12.76
N VAL A 86 -0.11 -16.58 12.87
CA VAL A 86 0.29 -17.38 11.69
C VAL A 86 -0.95 -17.77 10.88
N PHE A 87 -2.03 -18.19 11.54
CA PHE A 87 -3.27 -18.59 10.86
C PHE A 87 -3.99 -17.40 10.22
N THR A 88 -4.07 -16.26 10.92
CA THR A 88 -4.67 -15.05 10.35
C THR A 88 -3.84 -14.48 9.20
N PHE A 89 -2.51 -14.58 9.28
CA PHE A 89 -1.62 -14.24 8.17
C PHE A 89 -1.82 -15.17 6.96
N LEU A 90 -1.89 -16.48 7.16
CA LEU A 90 -2.15 -17.44 6.07
C LEU A 90 -3.51 -17.22 5.41
N TYR A 91 -4.54 -16.94 6.21
CA TYR A 91 -5.85 -16.58 5.68
C TYR A 91 -5.79 -15.29 4.85
N ALA A 92 -5.16 -14.24 5.37
CA ALA A 92 -4.94 -13.00 4.63
C ALA A 92 -4.11 -13.22 3.36
N LEU A 93 -3.15 -14.15 3.39
CA LEU A 93 -2.36 -14.56 2.23
C LEU A 93 -3.27 -15.17 1.16
N VAL A 94 -4.01 -16.23 1.47
CA VAL A 94 -4.91 -16.89 0.49
C VAL A 94 -5.93 -15.90 -0.08
N TRP A 95 -6.52 -15.07 0.78
CA TRP A 95 -7.52 -14.09 0.38
C TRP A 95 -6.91 -12.99 -0.52
N SER A 96 -5.71 -12.50 -0.18
CA SER A 96 -5.00 -11.52 -1.01
C SER A 96 -4.63 -12.08 -2.38
N PHE A 97 -4.24 -13.35 -2.46
CA PHE A 97 -3.96 -14.00 -3.74
C PHE A 97 -5.21 -14.10 -4.60
N TRP A 98 -6.32 -14.58 -4.03
CA TRP A 98 -7.58 -14.66 -4.77
C TRP A 98 -7.98 -13.28 -5.33
N LEU A 99 -7.93 -12.24 -4.49
CA LEU A 99 -8.33 -10.89 -4.89
C LEU A 99 -7.41 -10.30 -5.97
N VAL A 100 -6.09 -10.41 -5.80
CA VAL A 100 -5.11 -9.89 -6.78
C VAL A 100 -5.26 -10.61 -8.12
N PHE A 101 -5.47 -11.93 -8.12
CA PHE A 101 -5.62 -12.70 -9.35
C PHE A 101 -6.95 -12.44 -10.07
N LYS A 102 -8.00 -12.08 -9.32
CA LYS A 102 -9.29 -11.68 -9.85
C LYS A 102 -9.26 -10.28 -10.47
N GLU A 103 -8.80 -9.27 -9.72
CA GLU A 103 -8.89 -7.85 -10.12
C GLU A 103 -7.68 -7.37 -10.95
N LYS A 104 -6.54 -8.05 -10.85
CA LYS A 104 -5.30 -7.77 -11.60
C LYS A 104 -4.88 -6.30 -11.55
N PRO A 105 -4.69 -5.70 -10.35
CA PRO A 105 -4.43 -4.26 -10.21
C PRO A 105 -3.21 -3.84 -11.02
N ARG A 106 -3.27 -2.66 -11.63
CA ARG A 106 -2.14 -2.08 -12.37
C ARG A 106 -1.05 -1.55 -11.44
N LEU A 107 -1.45 -1.03 -10.28
CA LEU A 107 -0.56 -0.46 -9.28
C LEU A 107 -1.08 -0.86 -7.91
N ILE A 108 -0.19 -1.34 -7.04
CA ILE A 108 -0.44 -1.48 -5.61
C ILE A 108 0.43 -0.43 -4.92
N LEU A 109 -0.23 0.58 -4.37
CA LEU A 109 0.36 1.63 -3.54
C LEU A 109 0.02 1.33 -2.09
N CYS A 110 1.03 1.30 -1.23
CA CYS A 110 0.84 1.05 0.19
C CYS A 110 1.92 1.76 1.01
N ASN A 111 1.56 2.14 2.23
CA ASN A 111 2.51 2.35 3.31
C ASN A 111 2.29 1.26 4.37
N GLY A 112 3.22 1.10 5.34
CA GLY A 112 3.06 0.13 6.44
C GLY A 112 1.64 0.20 7.06
N PRO A 113 1.04 -0.86 7.64
CA PRO A 113 1.58 -1.96 8.47
C PRO A 113 1.68 -3.32 7.76
N GLY A 114 1.98 -4.40 8.49
CA GLY A 114 2.13 -5.78 7.97
C GLY A 114 0.98 -6.33 7.10
N THR A 115 -0.20 -5.71 7.15
CA THR A 115 -1.34 -6.03 6.28
C THR A 115 -1.04 -5.88 4.79
N CYS A 116 -0.14 -4.97 4.39
CA CYS A 116 0.22 -4.78 2.98
C CYS A 116 1.09 -5.90 2.40
N VAL A 117 1.79 -6.66 3.26
CA VAL A 117 2.75 -7.69 2.87
C VAL A 117 2.12 -8.77 1.98
N PRO A 118 1.01 -9.44 2.38
CA PRO A 118 0.40 -10.49 1.57
C PRO A 118 -0.05 -10.00 0.19
N PHE A 119 -0.60 -8.79 0.09
CA PHE A 119 -1.03 -8.20 -1.19
C PHE A 119 0.14 -7.88 -2.12
N CYS A 120 1.24 -7.35 -1.58
CA CYS A 120 2.43 -7.07 -2.39
C CYS A 120 3.08 -8.37 -2.88
N LEU A 121 3.15 -9.41 -2.04
CA LEU A 121 3.65 -10.74 -2.45
C LEU A 121 2.76 -11.36 -3.53
N ALA A 122 1.43 -11.30 -3.37
CA ALA A 122 0.48 -11.76 -4.37
C ALA A 122 0.66 -11.02 -5.71
N GLY A 123 0.82 -9.69 -5.68
CA GLY A 123 1.09 -8.87 -6.87
C GLY A 123 2.42 -9.23 -7.54
N PHE A 124 3.46 -9.48 -6.74
CA PHE A 124 4.76 -9.92 -7.25
C PHE A 124 4.67 -11.29 -7.95
N LEU A 125 3.97 -12.25 -7.35
CA LEU A 125 3.81 -13.59 -7.94
C LEU A 125 2.96 -13.57 -9.21
N GLN A 126 1.92 -12.73 -9.25
CA GLN A 126 1.15 -12.51 -10.46
C GLN A 126 2.02 -11.94 -11.60
N LYS A 127 2.90 -10.99 -11.27
CA LYS A 127 3.87 -10.41 -12.20
C LYS A 127 4.91 -11.44 -12.65
N LEU A 128 5.42 -12.28 -11.74
CA LEU A 128 6.36 -13.36 -12.04
C LEU A 128 5.73 -14.39 -12.99
N ALA A 129 4.46 -14.71 -12.80
CA ALA A 129 3.67 -15.56 -13.68
C ALA A 129 3.36 -14.91 -15.04
N ARG A 130 3.84 -13.69 -15.31
CA ARG A 130 3.56 -12.89 -16.52
C ARG A 130 2.07 -12.67 -16.79
N ARG A 131 1.24 -12.75 -15.73
CA ARG A 131 -0.22 -12.60 -15.82
C ARG A 131 -0.68 -11.16 -15.65
N SER A 132 0.18 -10.27 -15.16
CA SER A 132 -0.08 -8.84 -15.05
C SER A 132 1.21 -8.02 -15.15
N LYS A 133 1.04 -6.71 -15.39
CA LYS A 133 2.13 -5.72 -15.31
C LYS A 133 2.02 -4.89 -14.02
N THR A 134 1.54 -5.49 -12.94
CA THR A 134 1.33 -4.80 -11.65
C THR A 134 2.61 -4.14 -11.17
N LYS A 135 2.52 -2.85 -10.88
CA LYS A 135 3.59 -2.07 -10.25
C LYS A 135 3.40 -2.08 -8.74
N LEU A 136 4.48 -2.35 -8.01
CA LEU A 136 4.46 -2.39 -6.55
C LEU A 136 5.24 -1.20 -5.99
N VAL A 137 4.52 -0.28 -5.36
CA VAL A 137 5.08 0.94 -4.76
C VAL A 137 4.81 0.92 -3.26
N TYR A 138 5.88 0.94 -2.49
CA TYR A 138 5.82 1.04 -1.03
C TYR A 138 6.35 2.40 -0.60
N VAL A 139 5.59 3.11 0.23
CA VAL A 139 6.04 4.34 0.88
C VAL A 139 6.33 4.01 2.33
N GLU A 140 7.59 4.15 2.73
CA GLU A 140 7.95 3.95 4.13
C GLU A 140 7.31 5.05 5.00
N SER A 141 7.01 4.70 6.25
CA SER A 141 6.36 5.62 7.18
C SER A 141 7.28 6.79 7.53
N PHE A 142 6.70 7.96 7.70
CA PHE A 142 7.41 9.19 8.05
C PHE A 142 8.07 9.09 9.43
N CYS A 143 7.58 8.20 10.30
CA CYS A 143 8.14 7.96 11.62
C CYS A 143 9.44 7.13 11.59
N ARG A 144 9.82 6.55 10.45
CA ARG A 144 11.02 5.71 10.33
C ARG A 144 12.22 6.52 9.89
N VAL A 145 12.98 7.04 10.85
CA VAL A 145 14.13 7.92 10.57
C VAL A 145 15.42 7.12 10.33
N ASN A 146 15.69 6.14 11.19
CA ASN A 146 17.01 5.48 11.26
C ASN A 146 17.08 4.16 10.49
N ASP A 147 15.97 3.43 10.45
CA ASP A 147 15.87 2.06 9.92
C ASP A 147 14.54 1.82 9.20
N ILE A 148 14.62 1.06 8.10
CA ILE A 148 13.45 0.60 7.33
C ILE A 148 12.58 -0.29 8.23
N SER A 149 11.26 -0.19 8.09
CA SER A 149 10.33 -1.03 8.83
C SER A 149 10.54 -2.52 8.51
N MET A 150 10.11 -3.41 9.40
CA MET A 150 10.18 -4.85 9.15
C MET A 150 9.41 -5.24 7.87
N SER A 151 8.23 -4.67 7.68
CA SER A 151 7.45 -4.84 6.44
C SER A 151 8.21 -4.33 5.22
N GLY A 152 8.84 -3.16 5.30
CA GLY A 152 9.68 -2.61 4.24
C GLY A 152 10.86 -3.54 3.91
N LYS A 153 11.58 -4.05 4.92
CA LYS A 153 12.70 -4.98 4.74
C LYS A 153 12.25 -6.28 4.05
N ILE A 154 11.10 -6.84 4.45
CA ILE A 154 10.52 -8.04 3.82
C ILE A 154 10.12 -7.75 2.36
N LEU A 155 9.53 -6.58 2.09
CA LEU A 155 8.98 -6.24 0.78
C LEU A 155 10.03 -5.77 -0.22
N LEU A 156 11.13 -5.18 0.23
CA LEU A 156 12.19 -4.60 -0.60
C LEU A 156 12.61 -5.46 -1.82
N PRO A 157 12.87 -6.78 -1.71
CA PRO A 157 13.23 -7.59 -2.87
C PRO A 157 12.11 -7.68 -3.92
N TYR A 158 10.84 -7.61 -3.50
CA TYR A 158 9.66 -7.80 -4.34
C TYR A 158 9.15 -6.51 -4.98
N LEU A 159 9.41 -5.36 -4.37
CA LEU A 159 8.91 -4.06 -4.82
C LEU A 159 9.54 -3.62 -6.15
N ASP A 160 8.81 -2.77 -6.90
CA ASP A 160 9.36 -2.01 -8.02
C ASP A 160 10.05 -0.73 -7.53
N VAL A 161 9.38 -0.02 -6.62
CA VAL A 161 9.88 1.24 -6.03
C VAL A 161 9.57 1.25 -4.54
N MET A 162 10.57 1.60 -3.74
CA MET A 162 10.40 1.98 -2.34
C MET A 162 10.69 3.47 -2.20
N ILE A 163 9.77 4.22 -1.62
CA ILE A 163 9.92 5.65 -1.36
C ILE A 163 10.28 5.83 0.11
N VAL A 164 11.34 6.59 0.37
CA VAL A 164 11.82 6.91 1.72
C VAL A 164 11.98 8.42 1.88
N GLN A 165 11.71 8.92 3.08
CA GLN A 165 11.75 10.35 3.39
C GLN A 165 13.04 10.78 4.07
N TRP A 166 13.74 9.84 4.71
CA TRP A 166 14.93 10.12 5.51
C TRP A 166 16.18 9.58 4.82
N GLU A 167 17.22 10.41 4.77
CA GLU A 167 18.50 10.06 4.14
C GLU A 167 19.13 8.80 4.76
N PRO A 168 19.09 8.56 6.09
CA PRO A 168 19.62 7.33 6.67
C PRO A 168 18.94 6.04 6.19
N LEU A 169 17.76 6.11 5.55
CA LEU A 169 17.12 4.93 4.96
C LEU A 169 17.70 4.55 3.58
N THR A 170 18.59 5.38 3.03
CA THR A 170 19.25 5.12 1.75
C THR A 170 20.58 4.36 1.90
N LYS A 171 20.92 3.90 3.12
CA LYS A 171 22.20 3.23 3.42
C LYS A 171 22.51 2.04 2.53
N ILE A 172 23.81 1.77 2.34
CA ILE A 172 24.31 0.73 1.44
C ILE A 172 23.85 -0.68 1.79
N GLU A 173 23.60 -0.92 3.07
CA GLU A 173 23.00 -2.17 3.58
C GLU A 173 21.62 -2.49 2.96
N TYR A 174 20.94 -1.47 2.43
CA TYR A 174 19.69 -1.59 1.67
C TYR A 174 19.91 -1.40 0.14
N LEU A 175 21.11 -0.98 -0.30
CA LEU A 175 21.47 -0.52 -1.66
C LEU A 175 21.94 -1.60 -2.66
N GLY A 176 21.69 -2.88 -2.42
CA GLY A 176 21.70 -3.83 -3.55
C GLY A 176 20.68 -3.46 -4.65
N CYS A 177 19.76 -2.52 -4.37
CA CYS A 177 18.57 -2.26 -5.16
C CYS A 177 18.48 -0.79 -5.62
N LYS A 178 18.58 -0.53 -6.94
CA LYS A 178 18.21 0.73 -7.64
C LYS A 178 16.71 1.12 -7.48
N LYS A 179 16.02 0.56 -6.49
CA LYS A 179 14.58 0.61 -6.26
C LYS A 179 14.20 1.62 -5.18
N ILE A 180 15.12 1.97 -4.28
CA ILE A 180 14.89 2.96 -3.23
C ILE A 180 15.02 4.36 -3.84
N LYS A 181 14.00 5.18 -3.64
CA LYS A 181 13.97 6.58 -4.04
C LYS A 181 13.81 7.46 -2.81
N TYR A 182 14.81 8.27 -2.55
CA TYR A 182 14.76 9.32 -1.55
C TYR A 182 14.03 10.53 -2.12
N PHE A 183 13.02 11.02 -1.40
CA PHE A 183 12.29 12.23 -1.78
C PHE A 183 12.56 13.40 -0.82
N GLY A 184 13.15 13.14 0.36
CA GLY A 184 13.40 14.18 1.38
C GLY A 184 12.12 14.84 1.89
N ASN A 185 12.30 15.86 2.74
CA ASN A 185 11.31 16.85 3.22
C ASN A 185 9.87 16.52 2.86
N ILE A 186 9.17 15.94 3.85
CA ILE A 186 7.76 15.51 3.83
C ILE A 186 6.96 16.33 2.79
N LEU A 187 6.68 15.66 1.65
CA LEU A 187 5.90 16.08 0.46
C LEU A 187 5.34 17.51 0.39
#